data_AF-A0A2P6TK19-F1
#
_entry.id   AF-A0A2P6TK19-F1
#
_cell.length_a   1.000
_cell.length_b   1.000
_cell.length_c   1.000
_cell.angle_alpha   90.00
_cell.angle_beta   90.00
_cell.angle_gamma   90.00
#
_symmetry.space_group_name_H-M   'P 1'
#
loop_
_entity.id
_entity.type
_entity.pdbx_description
1 polymer ?
#
loop_
_entity_poly.entity_id
_entity_poly.type
_entity_poly.pdbx_seq_one_letter_code
_entity_poly.pdbx_strand_id
1 'polypeptide(L)'
;MDGMGDMGGMTGGASPAPAHDHSAHDKYHSSVERLPDGSYRYTHGAWLGHMVPGAFFLAWGAWWALMLYARYVRCLAAKRPFRTQAWSRLPVGPPRLRAAPLEPLVKVVLPLLGVLGELWLGHESYRTLYQPNGQFVTDNLNDWQHSAMYTCFIASGVVDLLAHFCGAPAGTELGFLSLAFLGEGLLLVFHLKGPPVEILVHLILGLQVFATVLAILAELARPTSILAASLRPWLTMLQGAWWMQTAYIMYTGAPQWDPDLMASSMFVPVPFVLLTVGIAFAMLCTLLVFKAIAEWRLGRRLSFDPSGEAAAHTHMRLPSDDSAAEGYMGAAYGSNGAGGDLEMSGLVLKTYAADGDRHA
;
A
#
# COMPACT_ATOMS: atom_id res chain seq x y z
N MET A 1 84.12 51.90 25.83
CA MET A 1 83.77 52.36 24.47
C MET A 1 83.39 51.14 23.66
N ASP A 2 82.41 50.36 24.13
CA ASP A 2 80.95 50.63 24.14
C ASP A 2 80.38 50.35 22.74
N GLY A 3 79.37 49.51 22.53
CA GLY A 3 78.46 48.90 23.49
C GLY A 3 77.63 47.75 22.88
N MET A 4 76.89 47.13 23.80
CA MET A 4 76.00 45.97 23.69
C MET A 4 74.79 46.14 22.78
N GLY A 5 74.22 44.99 22.36
CA GLY A 5 72.86 44.84 21.88
C GLY A 5 72.52 43.39 21.53
N ASP A 6 72.24 42.58 22.56
CA ASP A 6 71.66 41.23 22.47
C ASP A 6 70.16 41.32 22.10
N MET A 7 69.71 40.46 21.19
CA MET A 7 68.29 40.13 20.96
C MET A 7 68.20 38.71 20.41
N GLY A 8 67.90 37.75 21.29
CA GLY A 8 67.54 36.39 20.94
C GLY A 8 66.28 36.30 20.07
N GLY A 9 66.30 35.37 19.12
CA GLY A 9 65.15 35.02 18.28
C GLY A 9 65.17 33.53 17.98
N MET A 10 64.39 32.77 18.76
CA MET A 10 64.10 31.35 18.55
C MET A 10 63.45 31.15 17.17
N THR A 11 64.12 30.45 16.25
CA THR A 11 63.47 29.87 15.07
C THR A 11 63.11 28.42 15.38
N GLY A 12 61.94 28.25 16.03
CA GLY A 12 61.33 26.95 16.21
C GLY A 12 60.97 26.35 14.85
N GLY A 13 61.57 25.19 14.54
CA GLY A 13 61.13 24.35 13.43
C GLY A 13 59.70 23.87 13.70
N ALA A 14 58.74 24.40 12.96
CA ALA A 14 57.39 23.87 12.96
C ALA A 14 57.44 22.47 12.33
N SER A 15 57.17 21.45 13.14
CA SER A 15 56.87 20.12 12.62
C SER A 15 55.63 20.20 11.72
N PRO A 16 55.61 19.53 10.56
CA PRO A 16 54.41 19.49 9.74
C PRO A 16 53.26 18.91 10.56
N ALA A 17 52.11 19.58 10.52
CA ALA A 17 50.89 19.08 11.15
C ALA A 17 50.62 17.64 10.69
N PRO A 18 50.20 16.73 11.58
CA PRO A 18 49.86 15.37 11.18
C PRO A 18 48.79 15.45 10.09
N ALA A 19 49.03 14.78 8.97
CA ALA A 19 48.05 14.64 7.90
C ALA A 19 46.75 14.11 8.53
N HIS A 20 45.63 14.78 8.26
CA HIS A 20 44.32 14.30 8.68
C HIS A 20 44.12 12.90 8.10
N ASP A 21 44.02 11.92 9.00
CA ASP A 21 43.76 10.53 8.65
C ASP A 21 42.32 10.40 8.13
N HIS A 22 42.18 10.38 6.81
CA HIS A 22 40.89 10.13 6.15
C HIS A 22 40.47 8.65 6.24
N SER A 23 41.32 7.73 6.72
CA SER A 23 40.97 6.30 6.80
C SER A 23 39.84 6.01 7.80
N ALA A 24 39.62 6.91 8.77
CA ALA A 24 38.48 6.85 9.68
C ALA A 24 37.16 7.23 9.00
N HIS A 25 37.20 8.03 7.93
CA HIS A 25 36.03 8.32 7.08
C HIS A 25 35.73 7.16 6.13
N ASP A 26 36.75 6.49 5.58
CA ASP A 26 36.56 5.41 4.60
C ASP A 26 35.82 4.18 5.15
N LYS A 27 35.91 3.92 6.46
CA LYS A 27 35.23 2.79 7.10
C LYS A 27 33.70 2.90 7.15
N TYR A 28 33.14 4.09 6.97
CA TYR A 28 31.69 4.32 6.94
C TYR A 28 31.16 4.68 5.54
N HIS A 29 32.02 4.73 4.51
CA HIS A 29 31.68 5.31 3.20
C HIS A 29 31.57 4.31 2.04
N SER A 30 31.82 3.01 2.23
CA SER A 30 31.60 2.03 1.16
C SER A 30 30.50 1.04 1.53
N SER A 31 29.23 1.48 1.40
CA SER A 31 28.14 0.50 1.27
C SER A 31 28.25 -0.33 -0.01
N VAL A 32 29.30 -0.10 -0.82
CA VAL A 32 29.64 -0.79 -2.06
C VAL A 32 31.11 -1.19 -2.03
N GLU A 33 31.38 -2.50 -2.05
CA GLU A 33 32.72 -3.07 -2.20
C GLU A 33 33.04 -3.29 -3.68
N ARG A 34 34.24 -2.90 -4.09
CA ARG A 34 34.79 -3.15 -5.44
C ARG A 34 35.67 -4.39 -5.43
N LEU A 35 35.38 -5.33 -6.31
CA LEU A 35 36.10 -6.59 -6.43
C LEU A 35 37.26 -6.48 -7.45
N PRO A 36 38.32 -7.30 -7.34
CA PRO A 36 39.48 -7.23 -8.22
C PRO A 36 39.19 -7.45 -9.71
N ASP A 37 38.07 -8.11 -10.03
CA ASP A 37 37.60 -8.36 -11.39
C ASP A 37 36.83 -7.17 -12.00
N GLY A 38 36.71 -6.06 -11.26
CA GLY A 38 35.97 -4.86 -11.66
C GLY A 38 34.47 -4.90 -11.33
N SER A 39 33.96 -6.01 -10.79
CA SER A 39 32.58 -6.08 -10.30
C SER A 39 32.41 -5.38 -8.95
N TYR A 40 31.17 -5.21 -8.50
CA TYR A 40 30.85 -4.58 -7.22
C TYR A 40 29.73 -5.32 -6.50
N ARG A 41 29.65 -5.13 -5.19
CA ARG A 41 28.54 -5.61 -4.37
C ARG A 41 28.21 -4.63 -3.26
N TYR A 42 26.93 -4.56 -2.90
CA TYR A 42 26.54 -3.82 -1.71
C TYR A 42 26.92 -4.61 -0.45
N THR A 43 27.46 -3.91 0.56
CA THR A 43 27.94 -4.50 1.83
C THR A 43 26.87 -4.51 2.92
N HIS A 44 25.74 -3.82 2.71
CA HIS A 44 24.61 -3.75 3.62
C HIS A 44 23.27 -4.10 2.93
N GLY A 45 22.30 -4.49 3.76
CA GLY A 45 21.04 -5.06 3.31
C GLY A 45 21.24 -6.43 2.62
N ALA A 46 20.14 -7.03 2.16
CA ALA A 46 20.19 -8.34 1.53
C ALA A 46 19.16 -8.49 0.41
N TRP A 47 19.50 -9.29 -0.61
CA TRP A 47 18.58 -9.69 -1.68
C TRP A 47 17.27 -10.26 -1.12
N LEU A 48 17.35 -11.20 -0.16
CA LEU A 48 16.17 -11.78 0.48
C LEU A 48 15.39 -10.75 1.30
N GLY A 49 16.09 -9.81 1.94
CA GLY A 49 15.48 -8.69 2.66
C GLY A 49 14.63 -7.77 1.77
N HIS A 50 14.81 -7.83 0.45
CA HIS A 50 13.98 -7.10 -0.51
C HIS A 50 12.96 -8.01 -1.20
N MET A 51 13.37 -9.21 -1.63
CA MET A 51 12.52 -10.12 -2.38
C MET A 51 11.36 -10.68 -1.55
N VAL A 52 11.58 -10.99 -0.28
CA VAL A 52 10.55 -11.57 0.61
C VAL A 52 9.43 -10.55 0.90
N PRO A 53 9.70 -9.34 1.43
CA PRO A 53 8.65 -8.33 1.59
C PRO A 53 8.06 -7.91 0.25
N GLY A 54 8.87 -7.86 -0.81
CA GLY A 54 8.40 -7.57 -2.16
C GLY A 54 7.32 -8.54 -2.66
N ALA A 55 7.59 -9.84 -2.57
CA ALA A 55 6.63 -10.89 -2.91
C ALA A 55 5.38 -10.82 -2.03
N PHE A 56 5.54 -10.56 -0.72
CA PHE A 56 4.43 -10.41 0.20
C PHE A 56 3.50 -9.24 -0.20
N PHE A 57 4.03 -8.03 -0.37
CA PHE A 57 3.22 -6.86 -0.74
C PHE A 57 2.56 -7.02 -2.10
N LEU A 58 3.25 -7.64 -3.06
CA LEU A 58 2.68 -7.93 -4.38
C LEU A 58 1.49 -8.90 -4.28
N ALA A 59 1.64 -10.00 -3.54
CA ALA A 59 0.58 -10.97 -3.31
C ALA A 59 -0.59 -10.38 -2.52
N TRP A 60 -0.30 -9.58 -1.49
CA TRP A 60 -1.30 -8.95 -0.64
C TRP A 60 -2.10 -7.88 -1.37
N GLY A 61 -1.44 -7.03 -2.16
CA GLY A 61 -2.09 -6.06 -3.03
C GLY A 61 -2.96 -6.73 -4.09
N ALA A 62 -2.49 -7.83 -4.69
CA ALA A 62 -3.28 -8.63 -5.63
C ALA A 62 -4.52 -9.23 -4.96
N TRP A 63 -4.39 -9.78 -3.75
CA TRP A 63 -5.51 -10.26 -2.95
C TRP A 63 -6.57 -9.17 -2.74
N TRP A 64 -6.15 -7.98 -2.31
CA TRP A 64 -7.04 -6.83 -2.15
C TRP A 64 -7.73 -6.41 -3.46
N ALA A 65 -7.01 -6.35 -4.57
CA ALA A 65 -7.59 -6.04 -5.89
C ALA A 65 -8.67 -7.06 -6.29
N LEU A 66 -8.36 -8.36 -6.16
CA LEU A 66 -9.29 -9.44 -6.49
C LEU A 66 -10.55 -9.38 -5.64
N MET A 67 -10.42 -9.16 -4.33
CA MET A 67 -11.57 -9.10 -3.43
C MET A 67 -12.40 -7.84 -3.65
N LEU A 68 -11.75 -6.70 -3.88
CA LEU A 68 -12.39 -5.43 -4.22
C LEU A 68 -13.24 -5.56 -5.49
N TYR A 69 -12.68 -6.07 -6.58
CA TYR A 69 -13.38 -6.20 -7.86
C TYR A 69 -14.48 -7.26 -7.82
N ALA A 70 -14.25 -8.39 -7.15
CA ALA A 70 -15.29 -9.38 -6.92
C ALA A 70 -16.47 -8.77 -6.14
N ARG A 71 -16.20 -7.96 -5.11
CA ARG A 71 -17.24 -7.26 -4.35
C ARG A 71 -17.97 -6.23 -5.22
N TYR A 72 -17.24 -5.39 -5.93
CA TYR A 72 -17.81 -4.34 -6.78
C TYR A 72 -18.75 -4.93 -7.85
N VAL A 73 -18.32 -5.96 -8.56
CA VAL A 73 -19.15 -6.61 -9.59
C VAL A 73 -20.37 -7.31 -8.98
N ARG A 74 -20.26 -7.91 -7.78
CA ARG A 74 -21.44 -8.44 -7.06
C ARG A 74 -22.43 -7.34 -6.70
N CYS A 75 -21.97 -6.16 -6.28
CA CYS A 75 -22.83 -5.01 -6.03
C CYS A 75 -23.56 -4.57 -7.31
N LEU A 76 -22.86 -4.46 -8.44
CA LEU A 76 -23.47 -4.16 -9.74
C LEU A 76 -24.51 -5.20 -10.15
N ALA A 77 -24.17 -6.49 -10.04
CA ALA A 77 -25.07 -7.60 -10.34
C ALA A 77 -26.34 -7.56 -9.48
N ALA A 78 -26.21 -7.23 -8.20
CA ALA A 78 -27.32 -7.14 -7.26
C ALA A 78 -28.06 -5.79 -7.29
N LYS A 79 -27.64 -4.82 -8.13
CA LYS A 79 -28.13 -3.43 -8.14
C LYS A 79 -28.06 -2.78 -6.75
N ARG A 80 -26.97 -3.03 -6.00
CA ARG A 80 -26.73 -2.47 -4.66
C ARG A 80 -25.62 -1.43 -4.70
N PRO A 81 -25.68 -0.38 -3.85
CA PRO A 81 -24.59 0.59 -3.76
C PRO A 81 -23.29 -0.12 -3.32
N PHE A 82 -22.21 0.20 -4.02
CA PHE A 82 -20.87 -0.24 -3.61
C PHE A 82 -20.38 0.59 -2.44
N ARG A 83 -19.74 -0.09 -1.49
CA ARG A 83 -18.96 0.53 -0.43
C ARG A 83 -17.73 -0.31 -0.15
N THR A 84 -16.57 0.34 -0.11
CA THR A 84 -15.29 -0.29 0.19
C THR A 84 -15.22 -0.83 1.62
N GLN A 85 -14.24 -1.70 1.88
CA GLN A 85 -13.96 -2.32 3.17
C GLN A 85 -12.45 -2.40 3.38
N ALA A 86 -12.00 -2.24 4.62
CA ALA A 86 -10.57 -2.31 4.96
C ALA A 86 -9.98 -3.71 4.72
N TRP A 87 -10.78 -4.75 4.92
CA TRP A 87 -10.38 -6.14 4.73
C TRP A 87 -11.56 -6.96 4.16
N SER A 88 -11.25 -8.14 3.63
CA SER A 88 -12.25 -9.00 2.99
C SER A 88 -12.35 -10.38 3.65
N ARG A 89 -13.57 -10.92 3.66
CA ARG A 89 -13.81 -12.31 4.04
C ARG A 89 -13.44 -13.24 2.89
N LEU A 90 -13.13 -14.50 3.20
CA LEU A 90 -12.89 -15.50 2.17
C LEU A 90 -14.09 -15.60 1.22
N PRO A 91 -13.86 -15.57 -0.11
CA PRO A 91 -14.94 -15.62 -1.09
C PRO A 91 -15.55 -17.03 -1.20
N VAL A 92 -14.78 -18.07 -0.88
CA VAL A 92 -15.14 -19.48 -1.01
C VAL A 92 -14.67 -20.27 0.22
N GLY A 93 -15.33 -21.39 0.49
CA GLY A 93 -14.96 -22.30 1.58
C GLY A 93 -16.07 -22.55 2.60
N PRO A 94 -15.78 -23.36 3.64
CA PRO A 94 -16.72 -23.70 4.70
C PRO A 94 -17.36 -22.44 5.35
N PRO A 95 -18.66 -22.47 5.71
CA PRO A 95 -19.35 -21.31 6.28
C PRO A 95 -18.63 -20.69 7.48
N ARG A 96 -18.04 -21.52 8.35
CA ARG A 96 -17.27 -21.07 9.52
C ARG A 96 -16.03 -20.24 9.12
N LEU A 97 -15.28 -20.68 8.12
CA LEU A 97 -14.09 -19.96 7.63
C LEU A 97 -14.46 -18.67 6.88
N ARG A 98 -15.57 -18.67 6.14
CA ARG A 98 -16.07 -17.45 5.48
C ARG A 98 -16.60 -16.41 6.48
N ALA A 99 -17.04 -16.83 7.66
CA ALA A 99 -17.49 -15.93 8.72
C ALA A 99 -16.32 -15.36 9.54
N ALA A 100 -15.22 -16.09 9.65
CA ALA A 100 -14.06 -15.71 10.46
C ALA A 100 -13.27 -14.52 9.87
N PRO A 101 -12.72 -13.62 10.71
CA PRO A 101 -11.88 -12.50 10.28
C PRO A 101 -10.45 -12.95 9.97
N LEU A 102 -10.28 -13.82 8.98
CA LEU A 102 -8.99 -14.45 8.67
C LEU A 102 -7.94 -13.45 8.19
N GLU A 103 -8.31 -12.48 7.36
CA GLU A 103 -7.38 -11.46 6.87
C GLU A 103 -6.83 -10.59 8.03
N PRO A 104 -7.67 -10.05 8.94
CA PRO A 104 -7.20 -9.42 10.18
C PRO A 104 -6.29 -10.30 11.04
N LEU A 105 -6.61 -11.59 11.19
CA LEU A 105 -5.75 -12.53 11.94
C LEU A 105 -4.37 -12.68 11.30
N VAL A 106 -4.31 -12.82 9.97
CA VAL A 106 -3.03 -12.91 9.23
C VAL A 106 -2.22 -11.61 9.40
N LYS A 107 -2.90 -10.46 9.38
CA LYS A 107 -2.30 -9.13 9.58
C LYS A 107 -1.75 -8.92 11.00
N VAL A 108 -2.19 -9.69 11.99
CA VAL A 108 -1.62 -9.73 13.34
C VAL A 108 -0.48 -10.76 13.43
N VAL A 109 -0.74 -11.98 12.98
CA VAL A 109 0.18 -13.11 13.18
C VAL A 109 1.46 -12.97 12.37
N LEU A 110 1.37 -12.58 11.09
CA LEU A 110 2.58 -12.50 10.24
C LEU A 110 3.58 -11.44 10.73
N PRO A 111 3.18 -10.18 11.01
CA PRO A 111 4.14 -9.21 11.54
C PRO A 111 4.62 -9.56 12.95
N LEU A 112 3.80 -10.25 13.77
CA LEU A 112 4.26 -10.78 15.05
C LEU A 112 5.38 -11.81 14.89
N LEU A 113 5.25 -12.73 13.92
CA LEU A 113 6.33 -13.65 13.56
C LEU A 113 7.56 -12.89 13.05
N GLY A 114 7.36 -11.78 12.33
CA GLY A 114 8.44 -10.86 11.95
C GLY A 114 9.18 -10.28 13.16
N VAL A 115 8.46 -9.73 14.15
CA VAL A 115 9.05 -9.24 15.41
C VAL A 115 9.81 -10.34 16.15
N LEU A 116 9.24 -11.56 16.19
CA LEU A 116 9.92 -12.70 16.80
C LEU A 116 11.17 -13.13 16.00
N GLY A 117 11.13 -13.06 14.68
CA GLY A 117 12.27 -13.30 13.81
C GLY A 117 13.40 -12.31 14.08
N GLU A 118 13.10 -11.01 14.02
CA GLU A 118 14.07 -9.93 14.19
C GLU A 118 14.63 -9.85 15.61
N LEU A 119 13.78 -10.01 16.65
CA LEU A 119 14.17 -9.76 18.06
C LEU A 119 14.29 -11.01 18.93
N TRP A 120 14.06 -12.22 18.44
CA TRP A 120 14.10 -13.42 19.30
C TRP A 120 14.72 -14.67 18.64
N LEU A 121 14.55 -14.86 17.33
CA LEU A 121 14.89 -16.11 16.65
C LEU A 121 16.03 -15.99 15.62
N GLY A 122 16.36 -14.79 15.15
CA GLY A 122 17.37 -14.52 14.13
C GLY A 122 18.78 -14.91 14.57
N HIS A 123 19.45 -14.07 15.37
CA HIS A 123 20.85 -14.26 15.83
C HIS A 123 21.08 -13.62 17.22
N GLU A 124 22.08 -14.01 18.01
CA GLU A 124 22.18 -13.54 19.42
C GLU A 124 22.51 -12.03 19.61
N SER A 125 22.88 -11.30 18.55
CA SER A 125 23.42 -9.93 18.61
C SER A 125 22.37 -8.83 18.87
N TYR A 126 21.10 -9.01 18.52
CA TYR A 126 20.08 -7.93 18.53
C TYR A 126 19.59 -7.52 19.93
N ARG A 127 19.84 -8.34 20.98
CA ARG A 127 19.26 -8.14 22.33
C ARG A 127 19.70 -6.84 22.99
N THR A 128 20.81 -6.28 22.53
CA THR A 128 21.41 -5.09 23.13
C THR A 128 21.17 -3.88 22.24
N LEU A 129 20.20 -3.04 22.63
CA LEU A 129 20.01 -1.73 22.02
C LEU A 129 21.15 -0.76 22.38
N TYR A 130 21.71 -0.93 23.58
CA TYR A 130 22.75 -0.06 24.14
C TYR A 130 24.08 -0.79 24.31
N GLN A 131 25.16 -0.20 23.83
CA GLN A 131 26.52 -0.58 24.19
C GLN A 131 26.78 -0.32 25.69
N PRO A 132 27.82 -0.92 26.29
CA PRO A 132 28.18 -0.67 27.70
C PRO A 132 28.44 0.81 28.03
N ASN A 133 28.81 1.62 27.03
CA ASN A 133 29.02 3.06 27.17
C ASN A 133 27.73 3.91 27.04
N GLY A 134 26.56 3.26 26.92
CA GLY A 134 25.24 3.91 26.78
C GLY A 134 24.86 4.36 25.37
N GLN A 135 25.71 4.14 24.36
CA GLN A 135 25.42 4.48 22.96
C GLN A 135 24.59 3.40 22.27
N PHE A 136 23.87 3.73 21.19
CA PHE A 136 23.15 2.74 20.41
C PHE A 136 24.10 1.78 19.67
N VAL A 137 23.67 0.52 19.50
CA VAL A 137 24.35 -0.45 18.63
C VAL A 137 23.83 -0.28 17.19
N THR A 138 24.66 0.30 16.31
CA THR A 138 24.29 0.61 14.92
C THR A 138 23.84 -0.60 14.12
N ASP A 139 24.49 -1.75 14.31
CA ASP A 139 24.21 -2.96 13.54
C ASP A 139 22.83 -3.54 13.86
N ASN A 140 22.31 -3.30 15.07
CA ASN A 140 21.01 -3.79 15.53
C ASN A 140 19.86 -2.82 15.22
N LEU A 141 20.15 -1.56 14.88
CA LEU A 141 19.13 -0.52 14.72
C LEU A 141 18.14 -0.84 13.59
N ASN A 142 18.56 -1.61 12.58
CA ASN A 142 17.68 -2.06 11.50
C ASN A 142 16.56 -2.98 12.05
N ASP A 143 16.92 -4.01 12.82
CA ASP A 143 16.00 -4.97 13.43
C ASP A 143 14.96 -4.27 14.33
N TRP A 144 15.38 -3.25 15.07
CA TRP A 144 14.50 -2.43 15.90
C TRP A 144 13.55 -1.55 15.06
N GLN A 145 14.03 -0.97 13.95
CA GLN A 145 13.17 -0.23 13.02
C GLN A 145 12.14 -1.15 12.36
N HIS A 146 12.54 -2.33 11.88
CA HIS A 146 11.62 -3.33 11.34
C HIS A 146 10.57 -3.77 12.36
N SER A 147 10.98 -4.01 13.61
CA SER A 147 10.08 -4.40 14.68
C SER A 147 9.06 -3.32 15.02
N ALA A 148 9.47 -2.05 15.02
CA ALA A 148 8.57 -0.92 15.18
C ALA A 148 7.56 -0.85 14.02
N MET A 149 8.03 -0.98 12.78
CA MET A 149 7.18 -1.04 11.59
C MET A 149 6.14 -2.18 11.69
N TYR A 150 6.57 -3.39 12.01
CA TYR A 150 5.68 -4.54 12.19
C TYR A 150 4.62 -4.29 13.26
N THR A 151 5.00 -3.66 14.37
CA THR A 151 4.07 -3.31 15.45
C THR A 151 2.94 -2.38 14.96
N CYS A 152 3.22 -1.45 14.03
CA CYS A 152 2.18 -0.63 13.44
C CYS A 152 1.15 -1.46 12.63
N PHE A 153 1.60 -2.47 11.89
CA PHE A 153 0.71 -3.39 11.17
C PHE A 153 -0.05 -4.34 12.12
N ILE A 154 0.57 -4.80 13.21
CA ILE A 154 -0.11 -5.55 14.29
C ILE A 154 -1.24 -4.72 14.86
N ALA A 155 -0.99 -3.45 15.22
CA ALA A 155 -2.01 -2.56 15.76
C ALA A 155 -3.19 -2.39 14.78
N SER A 156 -2.89 -2.26 13.49
CA SER A 156 -3.93 -2.19 12.45
C SER A 156 -4.77 -3.47 12.36
N GLY A 157 -4.15 -4.66 12.42
CA GLY A 157 -4.88 -5.93 12.46
C GLY A 157 -5.70 -6.13 13.75
N VAL A 158 -5.19 -5.69 14.90
CA VAL A 158 -5.93 -5.71 16.16
C VAL A 158 -7.17 -4.81 16.10
N VAL A 159 -7.04 -3.62 15.51
CA VAL A 159 -8.18 -2.71 15.30
C VAL A 159 -9.22 -3.34 14.37
N ASP A 160 -8.80 -4.03 13.31
CA ASP A 160 -9.72 -4.77 12.43
C ASP A 160 -10.50 -5.85 13.21
N LEU A 161 -9.84 -6.58 14.12
CA LEU A 161 -10.49 -7.58 14.98
C LEU A 161 -11.43 -6.95 16.01
N LEU A 162 -11.02 -5.85 16.66
CA LEU A 162 -11.86 -5.13 17.60
C LEU A 162 -13.10 -4.54 16.92
N ALA A 163 -12.95 -3.96 15.74
CA ALA A 163 -14.07 -3.47 14.94
C ALA A 163 -15.03 -4.61 14.56
N HIS A 164 -14.50 -5.80 14.27
CA HIS A 164 -15.30 -6.98 13.96
C HIS A 164 -16.11 -7.52 15.15
N PHE A 165 -15.50 -7.64 16.33
CA PHE A 165 -16.13 -8.27 17.50
C PHE A 165 -16.88 -7.29 18.42
N CYS A 166 -16.42 -6.04 18.50
CA CYS A 166 -16.93 -5.03 19.44
C CYS A 166 -17.61 -3.85 18.72
N GLY A 167 -17.44 -3.72 17.41
CA GLY A 167 -17.84 -2.53 16.65
C GLY A 167 -16.84 -1.39 16.76
N ALA A 168 -16.85 -0.49 15.77
CA ALA A 168 -16.05 0.74 15.74
C ALA A 168 -16.73 1.78 14.85
N PRO A 169 -16.40 3.08 14.99
CA PRO A 169 -16.80 4.09 14.01
C PRO A 169 -16.41 3.71 12.59
N ALA A 170 -17.24 4.09 11.61
CA ALA A 170 -17.00 3.73 10.22
C ALA A 170 -15.66 4.30 9.73
N GLY A 171 -14.80 3.43 9.20
CA GLY A 171 -13.51 3.82 8.64
C GLY A 171 -12.33 3.81 9.61
N THR A 172 -12.54 3.50 10.90
CA THR A 172 -11.45 3.33 11.87
C THR A 172 -10.38 2.34 11.38
N GLU A 173 -10.81 1.23 10.77
CA GLU A 173 -9.95 0.19 10.19
C GLU A 173 -9.01 0.76 9.10
N LEU A 174 -9.56 1.54 8.16
CA LEU A 174 -8.76 2.23 7.12
C LEU A 174 -7.86 3.31 7.72
N GLY A 175 -8.32 4.02 8.76
CA GLY A 175 -7.50 5.01 9.48
C GLY A 175 -6.25 4.39 10.10
N PHE A 176 -6.40 3.26 10.81
CA PHE A 176 -5.27 2.55 11.39
C PHE A 176 -4.38 1.88 10.34
N LEU A 177 -4.95 1.43 9.21
CA LEU A 177 -4.15 0.96 8.08
C LEU A 177 -3.29 2.09 7.50
N SER A 178 -3.85 3.29 7.37
CA SER A 178 -3.12 4.49 6.93
C SER A 178 -1.98 4.84 7.90
N LEU A 179 -2.23 4.77 9.21
CA LEU A 179 -1.18 4.95 10.23
C LEU A 179 -0.08 3.90 10.14
N ALA A 180 -0.41 2.65 9.79
CA ALA A 180 0.60 1.61 9.60
C ALA A 180 1.56 1.92 8.44
N PHE A 181 1.02 2.29 7.28
CA PHE A 181 1.84 2.74 6.15
C PHE A 181 2.58 4.05 6.45
N LEU A 182 2.01 4.96 7.24
CA LEU A 182 2.70 6.17 7.68
C LEU A 182 3.93 5.83 8.54
N GLY A 183 3.80 4.88 9.47
CA GLY A 183 4.92 4.38 10.27
C GLY A 183 6.02 3.77 9.41
N GLU A 184 5.66 2.92 8.44
CA GLU A 184 6.60 2.39 7.44
C GLU A 184 7.31 3.51 6.67
N GLY A 185 6.57 4.46 6.11
CA GLY A 185 7.13 5.54 5.30
C GLY A 185 8.08 6.45 6.08
N LEU A 186 7.76 6.77 7.34
CA LEU A 186 8.63 7.55 8.21
C LEU A 186 9.93 6.81 8.51
N LEU A 187 9.85 5.54 8.91
CA LEU A 187 11.03 4.73 9.20
C LEU A 187 11.92 4.59 7.96
N LEU A 188 11.33 4.40 6.79
CA LEU A 188 12.07 4.27 5.54
C LEU A 188 12.79 5.57 5.16
N VAL A 189 12.14 6.74 5.25
CA VAL A 189 12.78 8.03 4.92
C VAL A 189 13.98 8.34 5.82
N PHE A 190 13.88 8.02 7.11
CA PHE A 190 14.99 8.18 8.05
C PHE A 190 16.02 7.04 7.98
N HIS A 191 15.83 6.06 7.10
CA HIS A 191 16.77 4.98 6.81
C HIS A 191 17.68 5.27 5.61
N LEU A 192 17.38 6.28 4.79
CA LEU A 192 18.13 6.56 3.55
C LEU A 192 19.62 6.82 3.84
N LYS A 193 20.48 5.99 3.24
CA LYS A 193 21.93 6.07 3.31
C LYS A 193 22.55 5.39 2.08
N GLY A 194 23.86 5.57 1.87
CA GLY A 194 24.61 4.90 0.79
C GLY A 194 24.80 5.74 -0.48
N PRO A 195 25.26 5.14 -1.59
CA PRO A 195 25.50 5.82 -2.87
C PRO A 195 24.20 6.29 -3.52
N PRO A 196 24.30 7.14 -4.57
CA PRO A 196 23.14 7.72 -5.24
C PRO A 196 22.07 6.72 -5.69
N VAL A 197 22.48 5.56 -6.23
CA VAL A 197 21.53 4.51 -6.65
C VAL A 197 20.75 3.94 -5.47
N GLU A 198 21.41 3.65 -4.33
CA GLU A 198 20.77 3.12 -3.13
C GLU A 198 19.78 4.13 -2.53
N ILE A 199 20.18 5.40 -2.45
CA ILE A 199 19.30 6.48 -1.99
C ILE A 199 18.08 6.59 -2.90
N LEU A 200 18.27 6.55 -4.23
CA LEU A 200 17.19 6.78 -5.18
C LEU A 200 16.15 5.65 -5.18
N VAL A 201 16.57 4.38 -5.13
CA VAL A 201 15.63 3.25 -5.11
C VAL A 201 14.78 3.26 -3.83
N HIS A 202 15.37 3.56 -2.68
CA HIS A 202 14.66 3.67 -1.40
C HIS A 202 13.82 4.94 -1.29
N LEU A 203 14.25 6.06 -1.88
CA LEU A 203 13.47 7.29 -1.95
C LEU A 203 12.18 7.08 -2.76
N ILE A 204 12.27 6.44 -3.92
CA ILE A 204 11.10 6.10 -4.75
C ILE A 204 10.12 5.23 -3.95
N LEU A 205 10.64 4.22 -3.23
CA LEU A 205 9.84 3.37 -2.36
C LEU A 205 9.13 4.20 -1.27
N GLY A 206 9.85 5.09 -0.58
CA GLY A 206 9.29 5.97 0.45
C GLY A 206 8.17 6.86 -0.08
N LEU A 207 8.41 7.56 -1.20
CA LEU A 207 7.40 8.39 -1.85
C LEU A 207 6.13 7.59 -2.18
N GLN A 208 6.30 6.36 -2.63
CA GLN A 208 5.18 5.49 -2.96
C GLN A 208 4.41 4.99 -1.72
N VAL A 209 5.09 4.72 -0.61
CA VAL A 209 4.44 4.40 0.68
C VAL A 209 3.59 5.60 1.13
N PHE A 210 4.09 6.83 1.04
CA PHE A 210 3.28 8.03 1.30
C PHE A 210 2.12 8.19 0.32
N ALA A 211 2.30 7.87 -0.96
CA ALA A 211 1.18 7.83 -1.90
C ALA A 211 0.12 6.81 -1.48
N THR A 212 0.51 5.67 -0.90
CA THR A 212 -0.40 4.65 -0.37
C THR A 212 -1.19 5.18 0.82
N VAL A 213 -0.55 5.93 1.74
CA VAL A 213 -1.23 6.66 2.83
C VAL A 213 -2.31 7.59 2.26
N LEU A 214 -1.96 8.42 1.27
CA LEU A 214 -2.92 9.34 0.62
C LEU A 214 -4.05 8.59 -0.10
N ALA A 215 -3.76 7.45 -0.73
CA ALA A 215 -4.76 6.61 -1.37
C ALA A 215 -5.76 6.05 -0.36
N ILE A 216 -5.30 5.59 0.80
CA ILE A 216 -6.17 5.09 1.88
C ILE A 216 -7.05 6.22 2.44
N LEU A 217 -6.50 7.42 2.61
CA LEU A 217 -7.27 8.60 3.04
C LEU A 217 -8.31 9.01 1.98
N ALA A 218 -7.97 8.93 0.69
CA ALA A 218 -8.91 9.16 -0.40
C ALA A 218 -10.01 8.09 -0.47
N GLU A 219 -9.68 6.83 -0.21
CA GLU A 219 -10.62 5.72 -0.08
C GLU A 219 -11.58 5.95 1.10
N LEU A 220 -11.06 6.41 2.24
CA LEU A 220 -11.84 6.77 3.43
C LEU A 220 -12.79 7.94 3.16
N ALA A 221 -12.32 8.98 2.46
CA ALA A 221 -13.12 10.15 2.11
C ALA A 221 -14.19 9.86 1.04
N ARG A 222 -13.96 8.87 0.17
CA ARG A 222 -14.86 8.48 -0.93
C ARG A 222 -15.15 6.97 -0.91
N PRO A 223 -15.81 6.45 0.12
CA PRO A 223 -15.95 5.01 0.33
C PRO A 223 -16.82 4.30 -0.71
N THR A 224 -17.57 5.04 -1.53
CA THR A 224 -18.40 4.54 -2.63
C THR A 224 -17.69 4.60 -4.00
N SER A 225 -16.49 5.18 -4.07
CA SER A 225 -15.72 5.29 -5.31
C SER A 225 -14.84 4.05 -5.51
N ILE A 226 -15.13 3.28 -6.56
CA ILE A 226 -14.28 2.15 -6.96
C ILE A 226 -12.88 2.60 -7.37
N LEU A 227 -12.75 3.79 -7.96
CA LEU A 227 -11.44 4.33 -8.35
C LEU A 227 -10.60 4.67 -7.12
N ALA A 228 -11.17 5.35 -6.12
CA ALA A 228 -10.46 5.63 -4.87
C ALA A 228 -10.06 4.33 -4.15
N ALA A 229 -10.97 3.37 -4.05
CA ALA A 229 -10.68 2.06 -3.45
C ALA A 229 -9.64 1.23 -4.22
N SER A 230 -9.48 1.45 -5.53
CA SER A 230 -8.49 0.73 -6.35
C SER A 230 -7.07 1.24 -6.14
N LEU A 231 -6.88 2.47 -5.64
CA LEU A 231 -5.54 3.05 -5.46
C LEU A 231 -4.72 2.32 -4.40
N ARG A 232 -5.35 1.89 -3.29
CA ARG A 232 -4.68 1.12 -2.24
C ARG A 232 -4.05 -0.17 -2.77
N PRO A 233 -4.79 -1.14 -3.35
CA PRO A 233 -4.19 -2.36 -3.87
C PRO A 233 -3.20 -2.10 -5.01
N TRP A 234 -3.45 -1.10 -5.86
CA TRP A 234 -2.52 -0.72 -6.93
C TRP A 234 -1.15 -0.30 -6.39
N LEU A 235 -1.13 0.63 -5.44
CA LEU A 235 0.12 1.11 -4.85
C LEU A 235 0.78 0.05 -3.98
N THR A 236 0.03 -0.81 -3.29
CA THR A 236 0.62 -1.93 -2.54
C THR A 236 1.25 -2.98 -3.48
N MET A 237 0.63 -3.28 -4.64
CA MET A 237 1.24 -4.13 -5.66
C MET A 237 2.51 -3.51 -6.24
N LEU A 238 2.47 -2.21 -6.55
CA LEU A 238 3.63 -1.47 -7.03
C LEU A 238 4.76 -1.50 -6.00
N GLN A 239 4.44 -1.49 -4.70
CA GLN A 239 5.42 -1.50 -3.61
C GLN A 239 6.16 -2.83 -3.62
N GLY A 240 5.40 -3.92 -3.72
CA GLY A 240 5.96 -5.26 -3.83
C GLY A 240 6.85 -5.45 -5.05
N ALA A 241 6.36 -5.02 -6.23
CA ALA A 241 7.13 -5.11 -7.46
C ALA A 241 8.41 -4.24 -7.40
N TRP A 242 8.33 -3.05 -6.81
CA TRP A 242 9.47 -2.15 -6.67
C TRP A 242 10.53 -2.66 -5.69
N TRP A 243 10.12 -3.28 -4.58
CA TRP A 243 11.04 -3.99 -3.68
C TRP A 243 11.84 -5.06 -4.42
N MET A 244 11.17 -5.88 -5.24
CA MET A 244 11.84 -6.92 -6.03
C MET A 244 12.76 -6.31 -7.11
N GLN A 245 12.33 -5.23 -7.77
CA GLN A 245 13.15 -4.50 -8.73
C GLN A 245 14.39 -3.86 -8.06
N THR A 246 14.24 -3.37 -6.83
CA THR A 246 15.34 -2.83 -6.02
C THR A 246 16.36 -3.93 -5.71
N ALA A 247 15.89 -5.13 -5.35
CA ALA A 247 16.76 -6.29 -5.17
C ALA A 247 17.61 -6.57 -6.42
N TYR A 248 16.96 -6.55 -7.60
CA TYR A 248 17.62 -6.70 -8.89
C TYR A 248 18.67 -5.63 -9.17
N ILE A 249 18.34 -4.36 -8.94
CA ILE A 249 19.24 -3.24 -9.17
C ILE A 249 20.47 -3.35 -8.26
N MET A 250 20.28 -3.64 -6.97
CA MET A 250 21.36 -3.58 -5.99
C MET A 250 22.23 -4.84 -5.96
N TYR A 251 21.65 -6.04 -5.92
CA TYR A 251 22.42 -7.24 -5.53
C TYR A 251 22.76 -8.20 -6.68
N THR A 252 22.49 -7.83 -7.93
CA THR A 252 22.93 -8.64 -9.08
C THR A 252 24.38 -8.38 -9.49
N GLY A 253 24.97 -7.26 -9.04
CA GLY A 253 26.30 -6.82 -9.47
C GLY A 253 26.36 -6.50 -10.96
N ALA A 254 25.21 -6.26 -11.61
CA ALA A 254 25.18 -6.04 -13.05
C ALA A 254 25.82 -4.68 -13.40
N PRO A 255 26.69 -4.61 -14.42
CA PRO A 255 27.45 -3.39 -14.73
C PRO A 255 26.60 -2.15 -15.02
N GLN A 256 25.40 -2.32 -15.59
CA GLN A 256 24.49 -1.21 -15.88
C GLN A 256 23.91 -0.53 -14.63
N TRP A 257 24.01 -1.15 -13.46
CA TRP A 257 23.53 -0.61 -12.19
C TRP A 257 24.66 -0.09 -11.30
N ASP A 258 25.87 0.05 -11.86
CA ASP A 258 27.02 0.55 -11.13
C ASP A 258 26.71 1.91 -10.44
N PRO A 259 26.82 1.99 -9.12
CA PRO A 259 26.42 3.17 -8.35
C PRO A 259 27.26 4.42 -8.62
N ASP A 260 28.45 4.29 -9.22
CA ASP A 260 29.31 5.41 -9.59
C ASP A 260 28.95 6.00 -10.96
N LEU A 261 28.09 5.32 -11.73
CA LEU A 261 27.63 5.79 -13.02
C LEU A 261 26.37 6.66 -12.89
N MET A 262 26.46 7.91 -13.36
CA MET A 262 25.30 8.81 -13.47
C MET A 262 24.16 8.17 -14.28
N ALA A 263 24.51 7.45 -15.35
CA ALA A 263 23.53 6.76 -16.21
C ALA A 263 22.68 5.76 -15.44
N SER A 264 23.27 5.02 -14.48
CA SER A 264 22.54 4.06 -13.65
C SER A 264 21.49 4.77 -12.81
N SER A 265 21.85 5.86 -12.12
CA SER A 265 20.92 6.67 -11.33
C SER A 265 19.80 7.29 -12.20
N MET A 266 20.15 7.83 -13.37
CA MET A 266 19.16 8.40 -14.31
C MET A 266 18.18 7.35 -14.85
N PHE A 267 18.59 6.08 -14.95
CA PHE A 267 17.76 5.02 -15.48
C PHE A 267 16.85 4.37 -14.42
N VAL A 268 17.15 4.48 -13.12
CA VAL A 268 16.33 3.89 -12.03
C VAL A 268 14.83 4.21 -12.13
N PRO A 269 14.37 5.44 -12.45
CA PRO A 269 12.94 5.74 -12.54
C PRO A 269 12.23 5.06 -13.73
N VAL A 270 12.97 4.61 -14.75
CA VAL A 270 12.38 3.98 -15.95
C VAL A 270 11.62 2.69 -15.63
N PRO A 271 12.22 1.65 -14.99
CA PRO A 271 11.48 0.46 -14.59
C PRO A 271 10.33 0.78 -13.62
N PHE A 272 10.47 1.79 -12.76
CA PHE A 272 9.39 2.21 -11.86
C PHE A 272 8.14 2.65 -12.62
N VAL A 273 8.30 3.51 -13.63
CA VAL A 273 7.19 3.99 -14.47
C VAL A 273 6.57 2.84 -15.27
N LEU A 274 7.39 1.93 -15.80
CA LEU A 274 6.89 0.76 -16.53
C LEU A 274 6.05 -0.16 -15.62
N LEU A 275 6.51 -0.43 -14.40
CA LEU A 275 5.75 -1.20 -13.41
C LEU A 275 4.45 -0.48 -13.01
N THR A 276 4.49 0.84 -12.84
CA THR A 276 3.34 1.69 -12.52
C THR A 276 2.23 1.52 -13.55
N VAL A 277 2.56 1.65 -14.84
CA VAL A 277 1.61 1.51 -15.97
C VAL A 277 1.18 0.05 -16.13
N GLY A 278 2.13 -0.89 -16.06
CA GLY A 278 1.86 -2.32 -16.22
C GLY A 278 0.87 -2.86 -15.18
N ILE A 279 1.05 -2.52 -13.91
CA ILE A 279 0.16 -2.94 -12.83
C ILE A 279 -1.21 -2.28 -12.96
N ALA A 280 -1.27 -0.99 -13.30
CA ALA A 280 -2.55 -0.30 -13.54
C ALA A 280 -3.35 -0.96 -14.68
N PHE A 281 -2.67 -1.29 -15.79
CA PHE A 281 -3.29 -1.99 -16.92
C PHE A 281 -3.77 -3.40 -16.51
N ALA A 282 -2.95 -4.17 -15.79
CA ALA A 282 -3.33 -5.49 -15.30
C ALA A 282 -4.55 -5.44 -14.38
N MET A 283 -4.66 -4.42 -13.53
CA MET A 283 -5.84 -4.21 -12.66
C MET A 283 -7.09 -3.86 -13.46
N LEU A 284 -6.99 -3.01 -14.48
CA LEU A 284 -8.10 -2.72 -15.39
C LEU A 284 -8.58 -3.99 -16.10
N CYS A 285 -7.66 -4.78 -16.66
CA CYS A 285 -7.99 -6.07 -17.28
C CYS A 285 -8.68 -7.01 -16.29
N THR A 286 -8.19 -7.07 -15.05
CA THR A 286 -8.79 -7.91 -14.00
C THR A 286 -10.24 -7.50 -13.73
N LEU A 287 -10.52 -6.20 -13.53
CA LEU A 287 -11.88 -5.69 -13.36
C LEU A 287 -12.80 -6.05 -14.54
N LEU A 288 -12.30 -5.88 -15.77
CA LEU A 288 -13.05 -6.22 -16.99
C LEU A 288 -13.33 -7.71 -17.11
N VAL A 289 -12.38 -8.58 -16.71
CA VAL A 289 -12.59 -10.03 -16.65
C VAL A 289 -13.67 -10.39 -15.63
N PHE A 290 -13.63 -9.84 -14.41
CA PHE A 290 -14.68 -10.07 -13.41
C PHE A 290 -16.05 -9.65 -13.92
N LYS A 291 -16.13 -8.49 -14.59
CA LYS A 291 -17.37 -8.01 -15.22
C LYS A 291 -17.85 -8.95 -16.31
N ALA A 292 -16.98 -9.35 -17.24
CA ALA A 292 -17.33 -10.24 -18.34
C ALA A 292 -17.84 -11.60 -17.83
N ILE A 293 -17.18 -12.19 -16.82
CA ILE A 293 -17.62 -13.43 -16.17
C ILE A 293 -19.01 -13.25 -15.56
N ALA A 294 -19.27 -12.13 -14.90
CA ALA A 294 -20.58 -11.85 -14.31
C ALA A 294 -21.67 -11.65 -15.37
N GLU A 295 -21.40 -10.90 -16.44
CA GLU A 295 -22.33 -10.68 -17.55
C GLU A 295 -22.69 -12.00 -18.24
N TRP A 296 -21.69 -12.86 -18.48
CA TRP A 296 -21.88 -14.20 -19.03
C TRP A 296 -22.78 -15.07 -18.14
N ARG A 297 -22.56 -15.06 -16.82
CA ARG A 297 -23.39 -15.82 -15.87
C ARG A 297 -24.81 -15.29 -15.72
N LEU A 298 -25.01 -13.99 -15.89
CA LEU A 298 -26.32 -13.33 -15.71
C LEU A 298 -27.14 -13.25 -17.01
N GLY A 299 -26.50 -13.43 -18.18
CA GLY A 299 -27.15 -13.24 -19.48
C GLY A 299 -27.53 -11.78 -19.78
N ARG A 300 -26.95 -10.80 -19.08
CA ARG A 300 -27.21 -9.37 -19.28
C ARG A 300 -25.99 -8.51 -19.02
N ARG A 301 -25.94 -7.33 -19.64
CA ARG A 301 -24.86 -6.36 -19.43
C ARG A 301 -24.96 -5.68 -18.06
N LEU A 302 -23.80 -5.38 -17.49
CA LEU A 302 -23.64 -4.58 -16.28
C LEU A 302 -23.13 -3.19 -16.67
N SER A 303 -23.82 -2.14 -16.22
CA SER A 303 -23.35 -0.77 -16.37
C SER A 303 -22.45 -0.40 -15.18
N PHE A 304 -21.35 0.30 -15.45
CA PHE A 304 -20.57 0.95 -14.39
C PHE A 304 -21.26 2.21 -13.85
N ASP A 305 -22.25 2.72 -14.59
CA ASP A 305 -23.09 3.84 -14.21
C ASP A 305 -24.38 3.34 -13.53
N PRO A 306 -24.61 3.63 -12.24
CA PRO A 306 -25.85 3.31 -11.55
C PRO A 306 -27.05 4.13 -12.05
N SER A 307 -26.83 5.22 -12.80
CA SER A 307 -27.88 6.17 -13.22
C SER A 307 -28.57 5.84 -14.55
N GLY A 308 -28.30 4.65 -15.11
CA GLY A 308 -28.81 4.19 -16.41
C GLY A 308 -30.33 3.99 -16.57
N GLU A 309 -31.16 4.59 -15.71
CA GLU A 309 -32.61 4.78 -15.94
C GLU A 309 -32.98 6.24 -16.30
N ALA A 310 -32.06 7.21 -16.13
CA ALA A 310 -32.33 8.61 -16.46
C ALA A 310 -32.29 8.92 -17.98
N ALA A 311 -31.71 8.05 -18.81
CA ALA A 311 -31.61 8.26 -20.26
C ALA A 311 -32.77 7.65 -21.08
N ALA A 312 -33.72 6.96 -20.43
CA ALA A 312 -34.89 6.38 -21.10
C ALA A 312 -36.07 7.37 -21.26
N HIS A 313 -36.00 8.55 -20.62
CA HIS A 313 -36.95 9.65 -20.79
C HIS A 313 -36.29 10.85 -21.48
N THR A 314 -35.80 10.65 -22.71
CA THR A 314 -35.55 11.78 -23.62
C THR A 314 -35.97 11.40 -25.04
N HIS A 315 -37.17 10.85 -25.16
CA HIS A 315 -37.99 11.01 -26.36
C HIS A 315 -39.22 11.85 -25.97
N MET A 316 -39.04 13.17 -25.92
CA MET A 316 -40.17 14.07 -26.13
C MET A 316 -39.74 15.05 -27.22
N ARG A 317 -40.33 14.86 -28.40
CA ARG A 317 -40.38 15.83 -29.49
C ARG A 317 -40.62 17.21 -28.89
N LEU A 318 -39.83 18.20 -29.30
CA LEU A 318 -40.22 19.60 -29.19
C LEU A 318 -41.35 19.86 -30.20
N PRO A 319 -42.48 20.46 -29.78
CA PRO A 319 -43.19 21.42 -30.60
C PRO A 319 -42.86 22.82 -30.12
N SER A 320 -42.68 23.68 -31.11
CA SER A 320 -42.47 25.11 -31.05
C SER A 320 -43.55 25.90 -30.32
N ASP A 321 -43.09 27.00 -29.75
CA ASP A 321 -43.72 28.30 -29.59
C ASP A 321 -44.86 28.53 -28.57
N ASP A 322 -44.56 29.58 -27.79
CA ASP A 322 -45.39 30.70 -27.36
C ASP A 322 -46.22 30.66 -26.08
N SER A 323 -45.89 31.70 -25.29
CA SER A 323 -46.75 32.52 -24.45
C SER A 323 -46.95 32.12 -22.98
N ALA A 324 -46.31 32.95 -22.14
CA ALA A 324 -46.96 33.80 -21.14
C ALA A 324 -47.58 33.17 -19.88
N ALA A 325 -46.89 33.50 -18.78
CA ALA A 325 -47.42 34.34 -17.70
C ALA A 325 -48.24 33.71 -16.55
N GLU A 326 -47.87 34.19 -15.37
CA GLU A 326 -48.66 34.37 -14.14
C GLU A 326 -48.95 33.16 -13.23
N GLY A 327 -48.32 33.21 -12.05
CA GLY A 327 -49.01 33.81 -10.91
C GLY A 327 -49.42 32.90 -9.75
N TYR A 328 -48.98 33.33 -8.56
CA TYR A 328 -49.64 33.19 -7.25
C TYR A 328 -49.47 31.93 -6.38
N MET A 329 -48.62 32.12 -5.34
CA MET A 329 -48.85 31.92 -3.90
C MET A 329 -49.88 30.90 -3.39
N GLY A 330 -49.46 30.14 -2.36
CA GLY A 330 -50.39 29.64 -1.34
C GLY A 330 -49.80 28.54 -0.45
N ALA A 331 -49.57 28.86 0.83
CA ALA A 331 -49.06 27.98 1.88
C ALA A 331 -50.09 26.94 2.37
N ALA A 332 -49.62 25.86 3.04
CA ALA A 332 -49.99 25.53 4.43
C ALA A 332 -49.62 24.09 4.85
N TYR A 333 -49.22 24.00 6.12
CA TYR A 333 -48.97 22.85 6.99
C TYR A 333 -50.15 21.86 7.12
N GLY A 334 -49.86 20.58 7.46
CA GLY A 334 -50.87 19.66 7.99
C GLY A 334 -50.49 18.18 8.14
N SER A 335 -49.75 17.86 9.21
CA SER A 335 -49.81 16.67 10.10
C SER A 335 -50.08 15.21 9.63
N ASN A 336 -49.19 14.33 10.14
CA ASN A 336 -49.39 13.02 10.78
C ASN A 336 -50.10 11.86 10.06
N GLY A 337 -49.37 10.74 9.97
CA GLY A 337 -49.92 9.39 9.87
C GLY A 337 -48.84 8.35 10.18
N ALA A 338 -48.93 7.72 11.36
CA ALA A 338 -48.09 6.63 11.82
C ALA A 338 -48.45 5.28 11.16
N GLY A 339 -47.49 4.37 11.13
CA GLY A 339 -47.64 2.96 10.73
C GLY A 339 -46.33 2.51 10.08
N GLY A 340 -45.58 1.55 10.59
CA GLY A 340 -45.97 0.28 11.18
C GLY A 340 -45.11 -0.77 10.48
N ASP A 341 -44.40 -1.57 11.26
CA ASP A 341 -43.45 -2.59 10.80
C ASP A 341 -44.02 -3.53 9.72
N LEU A 342 -43.20 -3.87 8.72
CA LEU A 342 -43.50 -4.94 7.77
C LEU A 342 -42.40 -5.99 7.78
N GLU A 343 -42.72 -7.10 8.43
CA GLU A 343 -41.99 -8.35 8.45
C GLU A 343 -41.83 -8.95 7.05
N MET A 344 -40.62 -9.42 6.80
CA MET A 344 -40.21 -10.24 5.66
C MET A 344 -40.66 -11.69 5.87
N SER A 345 -41.77 -12.11 5.24
CA SER A 345 -42.07 -13.53 5.03
C SER A 345 -43.10 -13.70 3.92
N GLY A 346 -42.61 -14.01 2.71
CA GLY A 346 -43.51 -14.41 1.62
C GLY A 346 -42.91 -14.14 0.25
N LEU A 347 -41.98 -14.98 -0.20
CA LEU A 347 -41.69 -15.20 -1.62
C LEU A 347 -40.86 -16.49 -1.76
N VAL A 348 -41.53 -17.61 -1.49
CA VAL A 348 -41.06 -18.96 -1.80
C VAL A 348 -42.14 -19.60 -2.68
N LEU A 349 -41.71 -19.96 -3.89
CA LEU A 349 -42.33 -20.84 -4.88
C LEU A 349 -43.68 -20.44 -5.53
N LYS A 350 -43.59 -20.06 -6.82
CA LYS A 350 -44.42 -20.65 -7.88
C LYS A 350 -43.57 -20.82 -9.15
N THR A 351 -43.09 -22.04 -9.40
CA THR A 351 -42.65 -22.48 -10.72
C THR A 351 -43.76 -23.29 -11.36
N TYR A 352 -44.09 -22.88 -12.58
CA TYR A 352 -44.99 -23.54 -13.52
C TYR A 352 -44.51 -24.96 -13.86
N ALA A 353 -45.44 -25.91 -13.90
CA ALA A 353 -45.36 -27.09 -14.74
C ALA A 353 -46.75 -27.31 -15.32
N ALA A 354 -46.86 -27.07 -16.63
CA ALA A 354 -48.02 -27.37 -17.43
C ALA A 354 -47.75 -28.64 -18.24
N ASP A 355 -48.81 -29.42 -18.37
CA ASP A 355 -49.14 -30.35 -19.44
C ASP A 355 -48.49 -31.74 -19.52
N GLY A 356 -49.35 -32.74 -19.68
CA GLY A 356 -49.01 -34.16 -19.72
C GLY A 356 -50.25 -35.06 -19.60
N ASP A 357 -51.10 -34.96 -20.62
CA ASP A 357 -52.21 -35.79 -21.08
C ASP A 357 -52.58 -37.12 -20.39
N ARG A 358 -53.90 -37.33 -20.28
CA ARG A 358 -54.58 -38.60 -19.98
C ARG A 358 -54.94 -39.29 -21.30
N HIS A 359 -54.74 -40.61 -21.40
CA HIS A 359 -55.78 -41.57 -21.80
C HIS A 359 -55.24 -43.02 -21.82
N ALA A 360 -56.10 -43.92 -21.32
CA ALA A 360 -56.04 -45.39 -21.24
C ALA A 360 -55.30 -46.00 -20.03
#